data_AF-A0A7S3JVV6-F1
#
_entry.id   AF-A0A7S3JVV6-F1
#
_cell.length_a   1.000
_cell.length_b   1.000
_cell.length_c   1.000
_cell.angle_alpha   90.00
_cell.angle_beta   90.00
_cell.angle_gamma   90.00
#
_symmetry.space_group_name_H-M   'P 1'
#
loop_
_entity.id
_entity.type
_entity.pdbx_description
1 polymer ?
#
loop_
_entity_poly.entity_id
_entity_poly.type
_entity_poly.pdbx_seq_one_letter_code
_entity_poly.pdbx_strand_id
1 'polypeptide(L)'
;MIESICDENEVIEQNIASTGLKGTDYAGLPVDESIADFRERVAHYEATYQTLDENGVESSHSWIKIVNFKRFIINNIRGYLPSRIVQFVSHLHTKNHVFYLCRHGQSEYNVKGKIGGDSGLSGEGDKFARALADFADKNIIIDHDGLFGPKSNIVPVRLWTSTMRRTRETAKYLRHDKIHIAYHGDDVDGRSQDWIQLRPRAWPNLDELFAGVCDGMTYAEIEELFPEEFARRQKNKLAYRYPRGESYIDVIHRLDPILLEMERHREPLLIIAHQGILRLIYAYFLGYPREKAPFISIPIHTIIKLRPAVYSCEEERFELLKTTHDDGQAEPPSH
;
A
#
# COMPACT_ATOMS: atom_id res chain seq x y z
N MET A 1 -10.72 -11.89 -21.46
CA MET A 1 -11.91 -11.30 -20.80
C MET A 1 -11.81 -11.52 -19.30
N ILE A 2 -12.39 -10.63 -18.49
CA ILE A 2 -12.48 -10.78 -17.04
C ILE A 2 -13.97 -10.69 -16.70
N GLU A 3 -14.51 -11.73 -16.10
CA GLU A 3 -15.91 -11.79 -15.65
C GLU A 3 -15.93 -11.88 -14.12
N SER A 4 -16.67 -10.99 -13.48
CA SER A 4 -16.89 -11.00 -12.02
C SER A 4 -18.33 -11.42 -11.76
N ILE A 5 -18.50 -12.50 -11.00
CA ILE A 5 -19.78 -13.07 -10.61
C ILE A 5 -19.86 -12.94 -9.09
N CYS A 6 -20.89 -12.27 -8.60
CA CYS A 6 -21.17 -12.14 -7.18
C CYS A 6 -22.65 -12.47 -6.93
N ASP A 7 -22.92 -13.51 -6.15
CA ASP A 7 -24.26 -13.90 -5.71
C ASP A 7 -24.48 -13.69 -4.21
N GLU A 8 -23.49 -13.11 -3.51
CA GLU A 8 -23.55 -12.80 -2.09
C GLU A 8 -24.27 -11.47 -1.85
N ASN A 9 -25.52 -11.55 -1.40
CA ASN A 9 -26.38 -10.38 -1.15
C ASN A 9 -25.71 -9.30 -0.29
N GLU A 10 -24.96 -9.68 0.75
CA GLU A 10 -24.29 -8.70 1.61
C GLU A 10 -23.25 -7.86 0.84
N VAL A 11 -22.47 -8.50 -0.03
CA VAL A 11 -21.46 -7.83 -0.87
C VAL A 11 -22.15 -6.96 -1.93
N ILE A 12 -23.23 -7.45 -2.53
CA ILE A 12 -24.03 -6.69 -3.50
C ILE A 12 -24.58 -5.42 -2.85
N GLU A 13 -25.21 -5.52 -1.68
CA GLU A 13 -25.77 -4.38 -0.97
C GLU A 13 -24.69 -3.37 -0.54
N GLN A 14 -23.53 -3.85 -0.08
CA GLN A 14 -22.38 -2.98 0.21
C GLN A 14 -21.87 -2.25 -1.03
N ASN A 15 -21.81 -2.92 -2.18
CA ASN A 15 -21.40 -2.32 -3.46
C ASN A 15 -22.41 -1.27 -3.95
N ILE A 16 -23.71 -1.55 -3.81
CA ILE A 16 -24.78 -0.59 -4.15
C ILE A 16 -24.65 0.67 -3.28
N ALA A 17 -24.51 0.49 -1.96
CA ALA A 17 -24.40 1.60 -1.02
C ALA A 17 -23.15 2.46 -1.23
N SER A 18 -22.01 1.82 -1.53
CA SER A 18 -20.72 2.50 -1.68
C SER A 18 -20.50 3.14 -3.06
N THR A 19 -20.94 2.47 -4.13
CA THR A 19 -20.58 2.79 -5.51
C THR A 19 -21.78 3.26 -6.33
N GLY A 20 -22.93 2.59 -6.21
CA GLY A 20 -24.15 2.96 -6.92
C GLY A 20 -24.61 4.37 -6.57
N LEU A 21 -24.68 4.67 -5.27
CA LEU A 21 -25.19 5.96 -4.76
C LEU A 21 -24.23 7.15 -4.94
N LYS A 22 -22.93 6.90 -5.15
CA LYS A 22 -21.92 7.94 -5.40
C LYS A 22 -21.66 8.16 -6.89
N GLY A 23 -22.26 7.37 -7.77
CA GLY A 23 -22.13 7.47 -9.21
C GLY A 23 -22.84 8.71 -9.78
N THR A 24 -22.41 9.16 -10.96
CA THR A 24 -23.03 10.27 -11.69
C THR A 24 -24.50 10.00 -12.02
N ASP A 25 -24.85 8.72 -12.21
CA ASP A 25 -26.18 8.27 -12.64
C ASP A 25 -27.28 8.54 -11.61
N TYR A 26 -26.92 8.63 -10.32
CA TYR A 26 -27.87 8.82 -9.20
C TYR A 26 -27.67 10.16 -8.47
N ALA A 27 -26.92 11.09 -9.06
CA ALA A 27 -26.60 12.37 -8.45
C ALA A 27 -27.87 13.20 -8.15
N GLY A 28 -28.13 13.46 -6.87
CA GLY A 28 -29.27 14.28 -6.43
C GLY A 28 -30.59 13.55 -6.22
N LEU A 29 -30.63 12.23 -6.46
CA LEU A 29 -31.79 11.40 -6.14
C LEU A 29 -31.77 10.93 -4.67
N PRO A 30 -32.94 10.69 -4.04
CA PRO A 30 -33.00 10.03 -2.74
C PRO A 30 -32.35 8.64 -2.79
N VAL A 31 -31.73 8.25 -1.67
CA VAL A 31 -31.02 6.97 -1.55
C VAL A 31 -31.95 5.78 -1.83
N ASP A 32 -33.15 5.79 -1.27
CA ASP A 32 -34.10 4.68 -1.41
C ASP A 32 -34.59 4.51 -2.86
N GLU A 33 -34.82 5.62 -3.57
CA GLU A 33 -35.21 5.60 -4.99
C GLU A 33 -34.08 5.09 -5.88
N SER A 34 -32.84 5.49 -5.59
CA SER A 34 -31.65 5.07 -6.33
C SER A 34 -31.38 3.56 -6.17
N ILE A 35 -31.57 3.02 -4.97
CA ILE A 35 -31.44 1.58 -4.70
C ILE A 35 -32.52 0.79 -5.47
N ALA A 36 -33.76 1.29 -5.49
CA ALA A 36 -34.86 0.62 -6.19
C ALA A 36 -34.62 0.55 -7.70
N ASP A 37 -34.26 1.68 -8.34
CA ASP A 37 -33.93 1.73 -9.77
C ASP A 37 -32.73 0.82 -10.11
N PHE A 38 -31.68 0.85 -9.28
CA PHE A 38 -30.52 -0.01 -9.48
C PHE A 38 -30.90 -1.50 -9.45
N ARG A 39 -31.74 -1.92 -8.50
CA ARG A 39 -32.22 -3.31 -8.42
C ARG A 39 -33.05 -3.72 -9.63
N GLU A 40 -33.90 -2.84 -10.14
CA GLU A 40 -34.67 -3.09 -11.37
C GLU A 40 -33.74 -3.25 -12.57
N ARG A 41 -32.72 -2.41 -12.68
CA ARG A 41 -31.69 -2.50 -13.71
C ARG A 41 -30.90 -3.80 -13.64
N VAL A 42 -30.54 -4.26 -12.44
CA VAL A 42 -29.90 -5.57 -12.25
C VAL A 42 -30.82 -6.70 -12.73
N ALA A 43 -32.09 -6.71 -12.31
CA ALA A 43 -33.06 -7.72 -12.72
C ALA A 43 -33.25 -7.76 -14.26
N HIS A 44 -33.20 -6.60 -14.92
CA HIS A 44 -33.23 -6.51 -16.38
C HIS A 44 -32.02 -7.19 -17.04
N TYR A 45 -30.81 -6.96 -16.51
CA TYR A 45 -29.61 -7.63 -17.01
C TYR A 45 -29.62 -9.12 -16.71
N GLU A 46 -30.08 -9.56 -15.54
CA GLU A 46 -30.19 -10.99 -15.19
C GLU A 46 -31.06 -11.77 -16.18
N ALA A 47 -32.13 -11.17 -16.70
CA ALA A 47 -33.02 -11.82 -17.66
C ALA A 47 -32.35 -12.13 -19.02
N THR A 48 -31.26 -11.45 -19.36
CA THR A 48 -30.57 -11.57 -20.66
C THR A 48 -29.11 -11.99 -20.52
N TYR A 49 -28.59 -12.06 -19.29
CA TYR A 49 -27.20 -12.37 -19.01
C TYR A 49 -26.87 -13.82 -19.40
N GLN A 50 -25.76 -13.98 -20.11
CA GLN A 50 -25.15 -15.27 -20.46
C GLN A 50 -23.74 -15.26 -19.90
N THR A 51 -23.40 -16.26 -19.09
CA THR A 51 -22.07 -16.35 -18.50
C THR A 51 -21.04 -16.79 -19.54
N LEU A 52 -19.78 -16.37 -19.40
CA LEU A 52 -18.75 -16.75 -20.39
C LEU A 52 -18.65 -18.27 -20.53
N ASP A 53 -18.55 -18.78 -21.76
CA ASP A 53 -18.35 -20.21 -22.04
C ASP A 53 -19.48 -21.14 -21.53
N GLU A 54 -20.70 -20.62 -21.31
CA GLU A 54 -21.87 -21.44 -20.93
C GLU A 54 -22.15 -22.55 -21.95
N ASN A 55 -21.93 -22.25 -23.24
CA ASN A 55 -22.17 -23.18 -24.36
C ASN A 55 -20.88 -23.75 -24.97
N GLY A 56 -19.72 -23.52 -24.36
CA GLY A 56 -18.41 -24.01 -24.85
C GLY A 56 -17.81 -23.24 -26.04
N VAL A 57 -18.47 -22.18 -26.50
CA VAL A 57 -18.08 -21.39 -27.68
C VAL A 57 -16.82 -20.57 -27.40
N GLU A 58 -16.65 -20.12 -26.17
CA GLU A 58 -15.55 -19.28 -25.71
C GLU A 58 -14.33 -20.08 -25.22
N SER A 59 -14.36 -21.41 -25.30
CA SER A 59 -13.30 -22.33 -24.84
C SER A 59 -11.93 -22.06 -25.48
N SER A 60 -11.91 -21.54 -26.71
CA SER A 60 -10.69 -21.13 -27.40
C SER A 60 -10.15 -19.75 -26.98
N HIS A 61 -10.92 -18.93 -26.27
CA HIS A 61 -10.57 -17.57 -25.88
C HIS A 61 -9.88 -17.52 -24.51
N SER A 62 -9.06 -16.49 -24.28
CA SER A 62 -8.41 -16.26 -22.98
C SER A 62 -9.33 -15.50 -22.02
N TRP A 63 -9.69 -16.11 -20.89
CA TRP A 63 -10.55 -15.46 -19.89
C TRP A 63 -10.31 -15.95 -18.46
N ILE A 64 -10.78 -15.14 -17.50
CA ILE A 64 -10.86 -15.49 -16.09
C ILE A 64 -12.27 -15.15 -15.57
N LYS A 65 -12.86 -16.07 -14.81
CA LYS A 65 -14.05 -15.84 -13.98
C LYS A 65 -13.65 -15.74 -12.53
N ILE A 66 -14.18 -14.73 -11.85
CA ILE A 66 -14.00 -14.47 -10.42
C ILE A 66 -15.36 -14.65 -9.78
N VAL A 67 -15.55 -15.74 -9.05
CA VAL A 67 -16.82 -16.05 -8.37
C VAL A 67 -16.68 -15.72 -6.89
N ASN A 68 -17.45 -14.73 -6.43
CA ASN A 68 -17.48 -14.20 -5.06
C ASN A 68 -16.11 -13.81 -4.49
N PHE A 69 -15.14 -13.48 -5.34
CA PHE A 69 -13.72 -13.27 -4.95
C PHE A 69 -13.11 -14.44 -4.16
N LYS A 70 -13.73 -15.63 -4.23
CA LYS A 70 -13.35 -16.85 -3.50
C LYS A 70 -12.87 -17.94 -4.45
N ARG A 71 -13.46 -18.04 -5.64
CA ARG A 71 -13.13 -19.06 -6.64
C ARG A 71 -12.76 -18.40 -7.98
N PHE A 72 -11.64 -18.83 -8.53
CA PHE A 72 -11.12 -18.35 -9.82
C PHE A 72 -11.13 -19.49 -10.84
N ILE A 73 -11.76 -19.27 -11.99
CA ILE A 73 -11.77 -20.21 -13.12
C ILE A 73 -11.04 -19.55 -14.26
N ILE A 74 -9.96 -20.19 -14.73
CA ILE A 74 -9.03 -19.60 -15.69
C ILE A 74 -9.04 -20.45 -16.95
N ASN A 75 -9.19 -19.82 -18.12
CA ASN A 75 -9.17 -20.50 -19.41
C ASN A 75 -8.15 -19.90 -20.37
N ASN A 76 -7.38 -20.80 -20.99
CA ASN A 76 -6.48 -20.53 -22.11
C ASN A 76 -5.63 -19.24 -21.99
N ILE A 77 -5.09 -18.96 -20.80
CA ILE A 77 -4.22 -17.80 -20.57
C ILE A 77 -2.84 -18.09 -21.14
N ARG A 78 -2.42 -17.27 -22.10
CA ARG A 78 -1.12 -17.40 -22.78
C ARG A 78 -0.38 -16.07 -22.78
N GLY A 79 0.94 -16.14 -22.63
CA GLY A 79 1.83 -14.97 -22.64
C GLY A 79 1.96 -14.28 -21.28
N TYR A 80 2.95 -13.41 -21.20
CA TYR A 80 3.37 -12.79 -19.93
C TYR A 80 2.31 -11.87 -19.33
N LEU A 81 1.82 -10.89 -20.11
CA LEU A 81 0.90 -9.88 -19.60
C LEU A 81 -0.44 -10.47 -19.11
N PRO A 82 -1.15 -11.34 -19.86
CA PRO A 82 -2.36 -11.99 -19.36
C PRO A 82 -2.12 -12.80 -18.09
N SER A 83 -0.97 -13.48 -17.98
CA SER A 83 -0.61 -14.24 -16.77
C SER A 83 -0.41 -13.33 -15.56
N ARG A 84 0.21 -12.15 -15.75
CA ARG A 84 0.37 -11.14 -14.70
C ARG A 84 -0.95 -10.50 -14.28
N ILE A 85 -1.86 -10.26 -15.22
CA ILE A 85 -3.22 -9.78 -14.93
C ILE A 85 -3.97 -10.80 -14.07
N VAL A 86 -3.94 -12.08 -14.45
CA VAL A 86 -4.57 -13.16 -13.67
C VAL A 86 -3.95 -13.29 -12.29
N GLN A 87 -2.62 -13.17 -12.19
CA GLN A 87 -1.95 -13.16 -10.90
C GLN A 87 -2.43 -11.99 -10.05
N PHE A 88 -2.47 -10.77 -10.57
CA PHE A 88 -2.90 -9.58 -9.83
C PHE A 88 -4.34 -9.73 -9.34
N VAL A 89 -5.27 -10.04 -10.25
CA VAL A 89 -6.70 -10.16 -9.97
C VAL A 89 -7.00 -11.27 -8.96
N SER A 90 -6.23 -12.37 -8.99
CA SER A 90 -6.37 -13.47 -8.02
C SER A 90 -5.98 -13.11 -6.58
N HIS A 91 -5.30 -11.98 -6.35
CA HIS A 91 -4.93 -11.52 -5.01
C HIS A 91 -5.88 -10.46 -4.45
N LEU A 92 -6.80 -9.93 -5.26
CA LEU A 92 -7.74 -8.89 -4.85
C LEU A 92 -8.86 -9.47 -3.97
N HIS A 93 -9.37 -8.65 -3.05
CA HIS A 93 -10.54 -8.98 -2.24
C HIS A 93 -11.40 -7.74 -1.97
N THR A 94 -12.64 -7.95 -1.51
CA THR A 94 -13.62 -6.88 -1.30
C THR A 94 -13.56 -6.22 0.08
N LYS A 95 -12.75 -6.74 1.00
CA LYS A 95 -12.61 -6.15 2.34
C LYS A 95 -11.85 -4.83 2.29
N ASN A 96 -12.17 -3.93 3.21
CA ASN A 96 -11.46 -2.66 3.36
C ASN A 96 -9.98 -2.89 3.65
N HIS A 97 -9.12 -2.05 3.07
CA HIS A 97 -7.69 -2.02 3.36
C HIS A 97 -7.33 -0.72 4.06
N VAL A 98 -6.46 -0.81 5.07
CA VAL A 98 -5.86 0.39 5.68
C VAL A 98 -4.36 0.19 5.77
N PHE A 99 -3.63 1.09 5.10
CA PHE A 99 -2.17 1.12 5.14
C PHE A 99 -1.70 2.32 5.94
N TYR A 100 -0.81 2.11 6.89
CA TYR A 100 -0.11 3.17 7.60
C TYR A 100 1.33 3.21 7.11
N LEU A 101 1.73 4.30 6.48
CA LEU A 101 3.07 4.48 5.95
C LEU A 101 3.81 5.51 6.80
N CYS A 102 5.02 5.19 7.25
CA CYS A 102 5.92 6.20 7.81
C CYS A 102 7.38 5.90 7.46
N ARG A 103 8.19 6.96 7.36
CA ARG A 103 9.64 6.79 7.30
C ARG A 103 10.14 6.26 8.64
N HIS A 104 11.33 5.68 8.64
CA HIS A 104 12.10 5.53 9.87
C HIS A 104 12.27 6.91 10.57
N GLY A 105 12.48 6.90 11.88
CA GLY A 105 12.87 8.11 12.60
C GLY A 105 14.18 8.70 12.06
N GLN A 106 14.44 9.97 12.34
CA GLN A 106 15.67 10.66 11.90
C GLN A 106 16.91 9.85 12.28
N SER A 107 17.71 9.50 11.27
CA SER A 107 18.97 8.76 11.43
C SER A 107 20.17 9.68 11.56
N GLU A 108 21.30 9.14 12.00
CA GLU A 108 22.58 9.87 12.04
C GLU A 108 23.02 10.36 10.65
N TYR A 109 22.63 9.67 9.57
CA TYR A 109 22.91 10.13 8.21
C TYR A 109 21.96 11.25 7.78
N ASN A 110 20.72 11.25 8.25
CA ASN A 110 19.82 12.40 8.04
C ASN A 110 20.43 13.67 8.64
N VAL A 111 20.90 13.60 9.88
CA VAL A 111 21.54 14.74 10.57
C VAL A 111 22.76 15.26 9.79
N LYS A 112 23.50 14.36 9.12
CA LYS A 112 24.70 14.69 8.32
C LYS A 112 24.39 15.01 6.85
N GLY A 113 23.14 14.94 6.42
CA GLY A 113 22.73 15.09 5.02
C GLY A 113 23.26 14.03 4.05
N LYS A 114 23.58 12.84 4.56
CA LYS A 114 24.10 11.71 3.79
C LYS A 114 22.97 10.83 3.26
N ILE A 115 23.12 10.35 2.03
CA ILE A 115 22.16 9.42 1.41
C ILE A 115 22.55 7.95 1.66
N GLY A 116 21.54 7.08 1.69
CA GLY A 116 21.69 5.64 1.84
C GLY A 116 22.42 5.18 3.11
N GLY A 117 23.30 4.19 3.01
CA GLY A 117 23.98 3.52 4.12
C GLY A 117 23.02 2.79 5.09
N ASP A 118 23.56 2.38 6.25
CA ASP A 118 22.81 1.68 7.30
C ASP A 118 23.00 2.29 8.69
N SER A 119 22.99 3.62 8.78
CA SER A 119 23.10 4.31 10.06
C SER A 119 21.88 4.06 10.98
N GLY A 120 22.12 4.14 12.29
CA GLY A 120 21.06 4.04 13.31
C GLY A 120 20.31 5.37 13.50
N LEU A 121 19.33 5.34 14.40
CA LEU A 121 18.56 6.51 14.80
C LEU A 121 19.40 7.52 15.58
N SER A 122 19.11 8.80 15.35
CA SER A 122 19.52 9.91 16.20
C SER A 122 18.65 10.01 17.45
N GLY A 123 18.96 10.95 18.35
CA GLY A 123 18.12 11.24 19.52
C GLY A 123 16.69 11.66 19.16
N GLU A 124 16.50 12.47 18.12
CA GLU A 124 15.15 12.82 17.63
C GLU A 124 14.45 11.63 16.95
N GLY A 125 15.23 10.77 16.28
CA GLY A 125 14.71 9.50 15.75
C GLY A 125 14.16 8.59 16.84
N ASP A 126 14.84 8.50 17.99
CA ASP A 126 14.36 7.73 19.15
C ASP A 126 13.07 8.30 19.73
N LYS A 127 12.95 9.63 19.84
CA LYS A 127 11.71 10.30 20.27
C LYS A 127 10.56 9.95 19.34
N PHE A 128 10.79 9.96 18.02
CA PHE A 128 9.78 9.57 17.04
C PHE A 128 9.36 8.11 17.21
N ALA A 129 10.32 7.20 17.43
CA ALA A 129 10.02 5.79 17.64
C ALA A 129 9.07 5.55 18.84
N ARG A 130 9.23 6.34 19.91
CA ARG A 130 8.33 6.30 21.08
C ARG A 130 6.96 6.88 20.77
N ALA A 131 6.91 8.04 20.11
CA ALA A 131 5.65 8.66 19.70
C ALA A 131 4.86 7.78 18.72
N LEU A 132 5.55 7.06 17.83
CA LEU A 132 4.97 6.07 16.93
C LEU A 132 4.34 4.91 17.71
N ALA A 133 5.00 4.42 18.77
CA ALA A 133 4.43 3.37 19.62
C ALA A 133 3.17 3.84 20.34
N ASP A 134 3.19 5.02 20.95
CA ASP A 134 2.01 5.62 21.59
C ASP A 134 0.87 5.84 20.59
N PHE A 135 1.19 6.26 19.36
CA PHE A 135 0.21 6.42 18.30
C PHE A 135 -0.37 5.09 17.85
N ALA A 136 0.48 4.06 17.70
CA ALA A 136 0.05 2.74 17.24
C ALA A 136 -0.95 2.11 18.23
N ASP A 137 -0.66 2.19 19.53
CA ASP A 137 -1.53 1.68 20.60
C ASP A 137 -2.90 2.37 20.63
N LYS A 138 -2.96 3.66 20.26
CA LYS A 138 -4.19 4.46 20.32
C LYS A 138 -4.98 4.48 19.03
N ASN A 139 -4.33 4.40 17.87
CA ASN A 139 -4.95 4.72 16.57
C ASN A 139 -4.78 3.63 15.50
N ILE A 140 -3.76 2.76 15.60
CA ILE A 140 -3.50 1.75 14.56
C ILE A 140 -4.14 0.41 14.95
N ILE A 141 -3.96 -0.03 16.20
CA ILE A 141 -4.49 -1.32 16.68
C ILE A 141 -5.97 -1.26 17.06
N ILE A 142 -6.57 -0.07 17.05
CA ILE A 142 -7.98 0.16 17.37
C ILE A 142 -8.70 0.58 16.09
N ASP A 143 -9.79 -0.13 15.76
CA ASP A 143 -10.62 0.20 14.61
C ASP A 143 -11.62 1.32 14.94
N HIS A 144 -11.15 2.56 14.86
CA HIS A 144 -11.98 3.74 15.11
C HIS A 144 -13.07 3.97 14.07
N ASP A 145 -12.96 3.33 12.91
CA ASP A 145 -13.84 3.58 11.78
C ASP A 145 -14.90 2.47 11.62
N GLY A 146 -14.74 1.36 12.35
CA GLY A 146 -15.64 0.20 12.27
C GLY A 146 -15.51 -0.56 10.95
N LEU A 147 -14.33 -0.52 10.32
CA LEU A 147 -14.08 -1.16 9.02
C LEU A 147 -13.85 -2.68 9.11
N PHE A 148 -13.47 -3.19 10.28
CA PHE A 148 -13.04 -4.57 10.51
C PHE A 148 -13.85 -5.28 11.61
N GLY A 149 -14.83 -4.59 12.21
CA GLY A 149 -15.68 -5.12 13.26
C GLY A 149 -16.40 -4.01 14.04
N PRO A 150 -16.85 -4.31 15.28
CA PRO A 150 -17.43 -3.30 16.15
C PRO A 150 -16.46 -2.14 16.35
N LYS A 151 -16.98 -0.91 16.23
CA LYS A 151 -16.21 0.32 16.37
C LYS A 151 -15.45 0.35 17.70
N SER A 152 -14.20 0.83 17.63
CA SER A 152 -13.27 0.94 18.75
C SER A 152 -12.81 -0.38 19.37
N ASN A 153 -12.95 -1.50 18.64
CA ASN A 153 -12.37 -2.78 19.04
C ASN A 153 -10.90 -2.90 18.64
N ILE A 154 -10.16 -3.77 19.34
CA ILE A 154 -8.79 -4.14 18.97
C ILE A 154 -8.83 -5.02 17.72
N VAL A 155 -8.00 -4.71 16.74
CA VAL A 155 -7.89 -5.46 15.48
C VAL A 155 -6.47 -5.99 15.28
N PRO A 156 -6.28 -7.16 14.63
CA PRO A 156 -4.96 -7.62 14.23
C PRO A 156 -4.28 -6.59 13.32
N VAL A 157 -3.03 -6.23 13.62
CA VAL A 157 -2.25 -5.35 12.74
C VAL A 157 -0.92 -6.00 12.40
N ARG A 158 -0.54 -5.89 11.13
CA ARG A 158 0.76 -6.34 10.60
C ARG A 158 1.78 -5.20 10.66
N LEU A 159 3.04 -5.56 10.92
CA LEU A 159 4.17 -4.63 10.87
C LEU A 159 5.19 -5.09 9.84
N TRP A 160 5.46 -4.25 8.86
CA TRP A 160 6.55 -4.43 7.92
C TRP A 160 7.63 -3.38 8.12
N THR A 161 8.88 -3.82 8.10
CA THR A 161 10.05 -2.95 8.07
C THR A 161 10.90 -3.30 6.87
N SER A 162 11.84 -2.43 6.53
CA SER A 162 12.99 -2.85 5.74
C SER A 162 13.97 -3.70 6.58
N THR A 163 15.08 -4.15 6.01
CA THR A 163 16.15 -4.86 6.75
C THR A 163 17.13 -3.91 7.44
N MET A 164 17.18 -2.65 7.00
CA MET A 164 18.05 -1.60 7.53
C MET A 164 17.82 -1.33 9.03
N ARG A 165 18.89 -1.00 9.74
CA ARG A 165 18.93 -0.73 11.18
C ARG A 165 17.91 0.31 11.62
N ARG A 166 17.85 1.47 10.94
CA ARG A 166 16.95 2.59 11.32
C ARG A 166 15.47 2.24 11.30
N THR A 167 14.98 1.40 10.39
CA THR A 167 13.55 0.98 10.37
C THR A 167 13.24 0.04 11.53
N ARG A 168 14.14 -0.90 11.83
CA ARG A 168 14.04 -1.81 12.99
C ARG A 168 14.11 -1.06 14.32
N GLU A 169 15.04 -0.10 14.45
CA GLU A 169 15.14 0.73 15.65
C GLU A 169 13.92 1.64 15.83
N THR A 170 13.26 2.05 14.74
CA THR A 170 12.00 2.82 14.83
C THR A 170 10.85 1.95 15.35
N ALA A 171 10.84 0.67 14.99
CA ALA A 171 9.84 -0.30 15.45
C ALA A 171 10.03 -0.77 16.90
N LYS A 172 11.17 -0.48 17.54
CA LYS A 172 11.60 -1.18 18.78
C LYS A 172 10.69 -0.98 20.00
N TYR A 173 9.87 0.08 20.00
CA TYR A 173 8.93 0.37 21.10
C TYR A 173 7.51 -0.12 20.82
N LEU A 174 7.24 -0.67 19.63
CA LEU A 174 5.93 -1.24 19.31
C LEU A 174 5.67 -2.50 20.13
N ARG A 175 4.47 -2.62 20.68
CA ARG A 175 4.08 -3.77 21.49
C ARG A 175 3.74 -4.98 20.62
N HIS A 176 4.12 -6.16 21.10
CA HIS A 176 3.89 -7.44 20.42
C HIS A 176 3.03 -8.37 21.26
N ASP A 177 1.96 -7.80 21.83
CA ASP A 177 1.06 -8.53 22.70
C ASP A 177 0.35 -9.66 21.95
N LYS A 178 0.18 -10.79 22.63
CA LYS A 178 -0.64 -11.89 22.13
C LYS A 178 -2.11 -11.54 22.33
N ILE A 179 -2.88 -11.59 21.26
CA ILE A 179 -4.34 -11.45 21.33
C ILE A 179 -5.01 -12.68 20.72
N HIS A 180 -6.19 -13.01 21.21
CA HIS A 180 -7.01 -14.07 20.64
C HIS A 180 -8.02 -13.44 19.69
N ILE A 181 -8.03 -13.91 18.46
CA ILE A 181 -8.94 -13.40 17.44
C ILE A 181 -9.96 -14.47 17.15
N ALA A 182 -11.22 -14.16 17.44
CA ALA A 182 -12.36 -14.92 16.95
C ALA A 182 -12.71 -14.37 15.55
N TYR A 183 -12.34 -15.10 14.50
CA TYR A 183 -12.83 -14.77 13.18
C TYR A 183 -14.32 -15.15 13.11
N HIS A 184 -15.20 -14.16 12.92
CA HIS A 184 -16.61 -14.37 12.64
C HIS A 184 -16.85 -14.07 11.15
N GLY A 185 -17.13 -15.12 10.36
CA GLY A 185 -17.36 -15.07 8.91
C GLY A 185 -16.95 -16.39 8.22
N ASP A 186 -17.45 -16.63 7.00
CA ASP A 186 -17.46 -17.85 6.14
C ASP A 186 -16.23 -18.79 6.06
N ASP A 187 -15.12 -18.46 6.73
CA ASP A 187 -14.00 -19.38 6.89
C ASP A 187 -14.43 -20.48 7.88
N VAL A 188 -14.86 -21.61 7.30
CA VAL A 188 -15.19 -22.88 7.97
C VAL A 188 -14.07 -23.22 8.96
N ASP A 189 -14.31 -22.93 10.24
CA ASP A 189 -13.96 -23.79 11.40
C ASP A 189 -14.08 -23.10 12.77
N GLY A 190 -14.49 -21.82 12.87
CA GLY A 190 -14.60 -21.17 14.20
C GLY A 190 -13.28 -21.19 14.99
N ARG A 191 -12.14 -21.29 14.28
CA ARG A 191 -10.81 -21.39 14.87
C ARG A 191 -10.46 -20.03 15.45
N SER A 192 -10.45 -19.97 16.78
CA SER A 192 -9.73 -18.91 17.47
C SER A 192 -8.24 -19.09 17.18
N GLN A 193 -7.58 -18.05 16.68
CA GLN A 193 -6.15 -18.08 16.41
C GLN A 193 -5.42 -17.08 17.30
N ASP A 194 -4.30 -17.53 17.86
CA ASP A 194 -3.35 -16.66 18.57
C ASP A 194 -2.66 -15.75 17.57
N TRP A 195 -2.84 -14.45 17.75
CA TRP A 195 -2.18 -13.41 16.98
C TRP A 195 -1.12 -12.70 17.82
N ILE A 196 -0.01 -12.33 17.20
CA ILE A 196 1.00 -11.48 17.84
C ILE A 196 0.91 -10.12 17.16
N GLN A 197 0.49 -9.10 17.91
CA GLN A 197 0.34 -7.75 17.39
C GLN A 197 1.63 -7.21 16.80
N LEU A 198 1.53 -6.55 15.65
CA LEU A 198 2.65 -5.85 15.03
C LEU A 198 3.93 -6.70 14.94
N ARG A 199 3.82 -8.04 14.79
CA ARG A 199 4.99 -8.92 14.73
C ARG A 199 5.92 -8.44 13.60
N PRO A 200 7.17 -8.03 13.89
CA PRO A 200 8.03 -7.43 12.87
C PRO A 200 8.32 -8.43 11.74
N ARG A 201 8.10 -8.00 10.51
CA ARG A 201 8.55 -8.69 9.30
C ARG A 201 9.43 -7.76 8.47
N ALA A 202 10.71 -8.11 8.37
CA ALA A 202 11.66 -7.36 7.56
C ALA A 202 11.62 -7.84 6.10
N TRP A 203 11.48 -6.90 5.16
CA TRP A 203 11.48 -7.17 3.73
C TRP A 203 12.67 -6.45 3.07
N PRO A 204 13.61 -7.18 2.44
CA PRO A 204 14.70 -6.57 1.66
C PRO A 204 14.18 -5.65 0.55
N ASN A 205 13.04 -5.99 -0.04
CA ASN A 205 12.37 -5.19 -1.05
C ASN A 205 11.95 -3.79 -0.56
N LEU A 206 11.87 -3.57 0.76
CA LEU A 206 11.58 -2.27 1.37
C LEU A 206 12.83 -1.48 1.75
N ASP A 207 14.05 -1.97 1.50
CA ASP A 207 15.29 -1.22 1.78
C ASP A 207 15.40 0.02 0.90
N GLU A 208 16.06 1.09 1.36
CA GLU A 208 16.17 2.32 0.58
C GLU A 208 16.82 2.07 -0.79
N LEU A 209 16.51 2.93 -1.76
CA LEU A 209 17.18 2.95 -3.05
C LEU A 209 18.69 2.93 -2.86
N PHE A 210 19.35 1.93 -3.45
CA PHE A 210 20.79 1.75 -3.30
C PHE A 210 21.55 2.74 -4.20
N ALA A 211 22.24 3.70 -3.58
CA ALA A 211 22.98 4.77 -4.29
C ALA A 211 24.34 4.32 -4.85
N GLY A 212 24.67 3.02 -4.75
CA GLY A 212 25.88 2.45 -5.34
C GLY A 212 27.16 3.11 -4.82
N VAL A 213 27.98 3.64 -5.73
CA VAL A 213 29.22 4.35 -5.36
C VAL A 213 28.99 5.64 -4.58
N CYS A 214 27.78 6.22 -4.65
CA CYS A 214 27.41 7.45 -3.96
C CYS A 214 26.82 7.20 -2.55
N ASP A 215 26.81 5.94 -2.09
CA ASP A 215 26.25 5.58 -0.80
C ASP A 215 27.06 6.19 0.37
N GLY A 216 26.37 6.84 1.31
CA GLY A 216 27.00 7.55 2.43
C GLY A 216 27.61 8.92 2.11
N MET A 217 27.39 9.44 0.90
CA MET A 217 27.76 10.80 0.50
C MET A 217 26.61 11.79 0.70
N THR A 218 26.95 13.07 0.84
CA THR A 218 25.99 14.18 0.74
C THR A 218 25.75 14.55 -0.72
N TYR A 219 24.66 15.25 -1.03
CA TYR A 219 24.41 15.72 -2.40
C TYR A 219 25.50 16.69 -2.89
N ALA A 220 26.06 17.53 -2.01
CA ALA A 220 27.17 18.42 -2.34
C ALA A 220 28.45 17.65 -2.70
N GLU A 221 28.79 16.60 -1.94
CA GLU A 221 29.92 15.71 -2.27
C GLU A 221 29.71 15.00 -3.62
N ILE A 222 28.47 14.59 -3.95
CA ILE A 222 28.16 13.96 -5.23
C ILE A 222 28.31 14.96 -6.39
N GLU A 223 27.85 16.19 -6.21
CA GLU A 223 27.99 17.26 -7.22
C GLU A 223 29.47 17.57 -7.50
N GLU A 224 30.31 17.60 -6.46
CA GLU A 224 31.74 17.85 -6.60
C GLU A 224 32.51 16.66 -7.21
N LEU A 225 32.28 15.44 -6.71
CA LEU A 225 33.04 14.24 -7.09
C LEU A 225 32.53 13.60 -8.40
N PHE A 226 31.23 13.71 -8.68
CA PHE A 226 30.57 13.10 -9.83
C PHE A 226 29.60 14.08 -10.53
N PRO A 227 30.08 15.22 -11.04
CA PRO A 227 29.23 16.28 -11.60
C PRO A 227 28.38 15.81 -12.80
N GLU A 228 28.92 14.93 -13.65
CA GLU A 228 28.16 14.36 -14.76
C GLU A 228 26.98 13.50 -14.29
N GLU A 229 27.19 12.72 -13.23
CA GLU A 229 26.17 11.84 -12.66
C GLU A 229 25.08 12.65 -11.96
N PHE A 230 25.47 13.70 -11.25
CA PHE A 230 24.54 14.67 -10.66
C PHE A 230 23.64 15.32 -11.72
N ALA A 231 24.22 15.80 -12.83
CA ALA A 231 23.48 16.39 -13.94
C ALA A 231 22.54 15.37 -14.63
N ARG A 232 23.00 14.12 -14.84
CA ARG A 232 22.17 13.04 -15.41
C ARG A 232 20.97 12.73 -14.54
N ARG A 233 21.15 12.70 -13.21
CA ARG A 233 20.09 12.47 -12.24
C ARG A 233 19.05 13.60 -12.27
N GLN A 234 19.48 14.86 -12.35
CA GLN A 234 18.56 16.00 -12.45
C GLN A 234 17.71 15.92 -13.73
N LYS A 235 18.32 15.54 -14.86
CA LYS A 235 17.64 15.44 -16.16
C LYS A 235 16.53 14.37 -16.19
N ASN A 236 16.75 13.21 -15.59
CA ASN A 236 15.76 12.14 -15.56
C ASN A 236 15.89 11.28 -14.29
N LYS A 237 15.34 11.80 -13.19
CA LYS A 237 15.41 11.14 -11.87
C LYS A 237 14.76 9.75 -11.83
N LEU A 238 13.72 9.52 -12.63
CA LEU A 238 13.02 8.23 -12.68
C LEU A 238 13.92 7.14 -13.27
N ALA A 239 14.50 7.39 -14.45
CA ALA A 239 15.28 6.40 -15.19
C ALA A 239 16.78 6.41 -14.86
N TYR A 240 17.28 7.47 -14.23
CA TYR A 240 18.67 7.55 -13.79
C TYR A 240 18.98 6.42 -12.80
N ARG A 241 20.02 5.65 -13.11
CA ARG A 241 20.56 4.59 -12.26
C ARG A 241 21.90 5.05 -11.70
N TYR A 242 22.05 5.05 -10.38
CA TYR A 242 23.34 5.32 -9.76
C TYR A 242 24.40 4.31 -10.25
N PRO A 243 25.67 4.69 -10.43
CA PRO A 243 26.72 3.75 -10.79
C PRO A 243 26.83 2.64 -9.73
N ARG A 244 26.69 1.39 -10.17
CA ARG A 244 26.60 0.19 -9.29
C ARG A 244 25.46 0.26 -8.27
N GLY A 245 24.43 1.05 -8.53
CA GLY A 245 23.26 1.21 -7.68
C GLY A 245 21.96 0.95 -8.45
N GLU A 246 20.88 1.53 -7.92
CA GLU A 246 19.52 1.40 -8.44
C GLU A 246 19.03 2.72 -9.07
N SER A 247 18.05 2.59 -9.94
CA SER A 247 17.13 3.65 -10.37
C SER A 247 15.77 3.48 -9.68
N TYR A 248 14.91 4.50 -9.74
CA TYR A 248 13.52 4.33 -9.31
C TYR A 248 12.79 3.23 -10.11
N ILE A 249 13.17 2.99 -11.38
CA ILE A 249 12.62 1.88 -12.19
C ILE A 249 13.03 0.52 -11.60
N ASP A 250 14.27 0.36 -11.16
CA ASP A 250 14.71 -0.88 -10.49
C ASP A 250 13.95 -1.12 -9.19
N VAL A 251 13.74 -0.04 -8.43
CA VAL A 251 12.96 -0.09 -7.19
C VAL A 251 11.50 -0.48 -7.47
N ILE A 252 10.87 0.07 -8.53
CA ILE A 252 9.52 -0.34 -8.96
C ILE A 252 9.47 -1.86 -9.18
N HIS A 253 10.43 -2.40 -9.94
CA HIS A 253 10.47 -3.84 -10.23
C HIS A 253 10.63 -4.71 -8.97
N ARG A 254 11.40 -4.28 -7.95
CA ARG A 254 11.49 -5.05 -6.69
C ARG A 254 10.28 -4.83 -5.78
N LEU A 255 9.52 -3.75 -5.94
CA LEU A 255 8.31 -3.50 -5.16
C LEU A 255 7.07 -4.23 -5.72
N ASP A 256 7.06 -4.63 -6.99
CA ASP A 256 5.98 -5.44 -7.59
C ASP A 256 5.45 -6.57 -6.69
N PRO A 257 6.28 -7.49 -6.15
CA PRO A 257 5.79 -8.55 -5.26
C PRO A 257 5.28 -8.03 -3.90
N ILE A 258 5.78 -6.88 -3.44
CA ILE A 258 5.36 -6.27 -2.18
C ILE A 258 3.97 -5.66 -2.34
N LEU A 259 3.72 -4.93 -3.43
CA LEU A 259 2.41 -4.35 -3.71
C LEU A 259 1.32 -5.42 -3.79
N LEU A 260 1.62 -6.55 -4.46
CA LEU A 260 0.71 -7.70 -4.49
C LEU A 260 0.41 -8.27 -3.10
N GLU A 261 1.42 -8.41 -2.24
CA GLU A 261 1.22 -8.93 -0.89
C GLU A 261 0.51 -7.90 0.03
N MET A 262 0.66 -6.59 -0.23
CA MET A 262 -0.11 -5.55 0.44
C MET A 262 -1.60 -5.68 0.13
N GLU A 263 -1.96 -5.84 -1.14
CA GLU A 263 -3.35 -6.04 -1.59
C GLU A 263 -3.94 -7.37 -1.11
N ARG A 264 -3.10 -8.36 -0.81
CA ARG A 264 -3.54 -9.68 -0.33
C ARG A 264 -3.97 -9.66 1.14
N HIS A 265 -3.38 -8.78 1.95
CA HIS A 265 -3.61 -8.75 3.39
C HIS A 265 -4.93 -8.06 3.73
N ARG A 266 -5.73 -8.75 4.56
CA ARG A 266 -7.05 -8.28 5.04
C ARG A 266 -6.94 -7.38 6.27
N GLU A 267 -5.84 -7.52 7.01
CA GLU A 267 -5.60 -6.77 8.24
C GLU A 267 -4.89 -5.44 7.94
N PRO A 268 -5.11 -4.39 8.76
CA PRO A 268 -4.31 -3.17 8.69
C PRO A 268 -2.81 -3.46 8.71
N LEU A 269 -2.06 -2.67 7.94
CA LEU A 269 -0.62 -2.86 7.76
C LEU A 269 0.14 -1.56 8.02
N LEU A 270 1.01 -1.58 9.03
CA LEU A 270 1.99 -0.54 9.30
C LEU A 270 3.30 -0.85 8.57
N ILE A 271 3.76 0.07 7.73
CA ILE A 271 5.02 -0.02 6.98
C ILE A 271 5.96 1.08 7.44
N ILE A 272 7.10 0.67 7.99
CA ILE A 272 8.21 1.56 8.36
C ILE A 272 9.34 1.37 7.34
N ALA A 273 9.50 2.32 6.44
CA ALA A 273 10.48 2.24 5.34
C ALA A 273 11.22 3.57 5.14
N HIS A 274 11.56 3.90 3.90
CA HIS A 274 12.43 5.02 3.55
C HIS A 274 11.77 5.94 2.53
N GLN A 275 12.39 7.09 2.28
CA GLN A 275 11.79 8.14 1.46
C GLN A 275 11.53 7.66 0.03
N GLY A 276 12.52 7.07 -0.64
CA GLY A 276 12.38 6.63 -2.03
C GLY A 276 11.34 5.53 -2.20
N ILE A 277 11.28 4.61 -1.24
CA ILE A 277 10.37 3.47 -1.24
C ILE A 277 8.91 3.91 -1.02
N LEU A 278 8.68 4.73 0.00
CA LEU A 278 7.33 5.19 0.33
C LEU A 278 6.75 6.11 -0.73
N ARG A 279 7.59 6.88 -1.44
CA ARG A 279 7.18 7.66 -2.62
C ARG A 279 6.52 6.79 -3.69
N LEU A 280 7.11 5.62 -3.97
CA LEU A 280 6.59 4.69 -4.99
C LEU A 280 5.31 4.00 -4.53
N ILE A 281 5.28 3.50 -3.29
CA ILE A 281 4.08 2.87 -2.71
C ILE A 281 2.94 3.88 -2.68
N TYR A 282 3.19 5.10 -2.21
CA TYR A 282 2.21 6.16 -2.16
C TYR A 282 1.71 6.54 -3.56
N ALA A 283 2.61 6.68 -4.54
CA ALA A 283 2.24 6.97 -5.92
C ALA A 283 1.32 5.89 -6.53
N TYR A 284 1.59 4.62 -6.22
CA TYR A 284 0.78 3.49 -6.66
C TYR A 284 -0.67 3.61 -6.16
N PHE A 285 -0.86 3.76 -4.85
CA PHE A 285 -2.20 3.81 -4.26
C PHE A 285 -3.00 5.07 -4.62
N LEU A 286 -2.31 6.20 -4.84
CA LEU A 286 -2.95 7.47 -5.24
C LEU A 286 -3.15 7.57 -6.77
N GLY A 287 -2.71 6.56 -7.54
CA GLY A 287 -2.83 6.56 -9.00
C GLY A 287 -1.98 7.63 -9.69
N TYR A 288 -0.87 8.07 -9.08
CA TYR A 288 0.01 9.04 -9.69
C TYR A 288 0.86 8.42 -10.81
N PRO A 289 1.12 9.14 -11.92
CA PRO A 289 2.08 8.71 -12.92
C PRO A 289 3.46 8.47 -12.31
N ARG A 290 4.14 7.40 -12.76
CA ARG A 290 5.48 7.01 -12.27
C ARG A 290 6.51 8.12 -12.36
N GLU A 291 6.36 9.04 -13.32
CA GLU A 291 7.25 10.20 -13.52
C GLU A 291 7.16 11.20 -12.36
N LYS A 292 6.00 11.27 -11.68
CA LYS A 292 5.80 12.13 -10.50
C LYS A 292 6.29 11.47 -9.21
N ALA A 293 6.30 10.14 -9.15
CA ALA A 293 6.58 9.40 -7.92
C ALA A 293 7.90 9.82 -7.22
N PRO A 294 9.04 10.01 -7.93
CA PRO A 294 10.29 10.42 -7.29
C PRO A 294 10.24 11.78 -6.59
N PHE A 295 9.24 12.62 -6.86
CA PHE A 295 9.14 13.99 -6.37
C PHE A 295 8.09 14.17 -5.28
N ILE A 296 7.34 13.12 -4.95
CA ILE A 296 6.30 13.18 -3.93
C ILE A 296 6.91 13.46 -2.55
N SER A 297 6.26 14.33 -1.78
CA SER A 297 6.67 14.66 -0.42
C SER A 297 6.22 13.59 0.58
N ILE A 298 7.20 12.91 1.19
CA ILE A 298 7.02 11.98 2.30
C ILE A 298 7.82 12.54 3.49
N PRO A 299 7.22 13.43 4.30
CA PRO A 299 7.92 14.07 5.41
C PRO A 299 8.34 13.05 6.46
N ILE A 300 9.43 13.36 7.16
CA ILE A 300 9.84 12.58 8.32
C ILE A 300 8.87 12.82 9.48
N HIS A 301 8.90 11.94 10.48
CA HIS A 301 8.09 12.04 11.70
C HIS A 301 6.57 12.10 11.50
N THR A 302 6.10 11.71 10.32
CA THR A 302 4.70 11.76 9.91
C THR A 302 4.23 10.38 9.54
N ILE A 303 3.02 10.01 9.99
CA ILE A 303 2.30 8.83 9.51
C ILE A 303 1.32 9.27 8.42
N ILE A 304 1.31 8.54 7.31
CA ILE A 304 0.35 8.69 6.22
C ILE A 304 -0.57 7.47 6.26
N LYS A 305 -1.84 7.66 6.61
CA LYS A 305 -2.87 6.62 6.55
C LYS A 305 -3.52 6.66 5.18
N LEU A 306 -3.51 5.54 4.48
CA LEU A 306 -4.13 5.35 3.17
C LEU A 306 -5.30 4.38 3.28
N ARG A 307 -6.42 4.73 2.66
CA ARG A 307 -7.62 3.88 2.56
C ARG A 307 -8.03 3.80 1.09
N PRO A 308 -7.63 2.73 0.38
CA PRO A 308 -8.09 2.51 -0.99
C PRO A 308 -9.60 2.36 -1.03
N ALA A 309 -10.23 3.05 -1.98
CA ALA A 309 -11.63 2.97 -2.33
C ALA A 309 -11.74 2.63 -3.83
N VAL A 310 -12.97 2.44 -4.33
CA VAL A 310 -13.23 1.93 -5.69
C VAL A 310 -12.58 2.78 -6.80
N TYR A 311 -12.57 4.11 -6.66
CA TYR A 311 -12.03 5.05 -7.66
C TYR A 311 -11.05 6.07 -7.09
N SER A 312 -10.69 5.95 -5.81
CA SER A 312 -9.85 6.90 -5.11
C SER A 312 -9.11 6.22 -3.97
N CYS A 313 -8.22 6.94 -3.32
CA CYS A 313 -7.61 6.52 -2.08
C CYS A 313 -7.66 7.70 -1.12
N GLU A 314 -8.32 7.50 0.02
CA GLU A 314 -8.39 8.53 1.07
C GLU A 314 -7.06 8.59 1.80
N GLU A 315 -6.61 9.80 2.10
CA GLU A 315 -5.34 10.06 2.75
C GLU A 315 -5.52 10.95 3.98
N GLU A 316 -4.93 10.51 5.10
CA GLU A 316 -4.82 11.31 6.32
C GLU A 316 -3.35 11.36 6.77
N ARG A 317 -2.86 12.54 7.16
CA ARG A 317 -1.48 12.73 7.66
C ARG A 317 -1.47 13.11 9.13
N PHE A 318 -0.65 12.41 9.91
CA PHE A 318 -0.48 12.62 11.35
C PHE A 318 0.99 12.97 11.63
N GLU A 319 1.28 14.24 11.86
CA GLU A 319 2.59 14.71 12.31
C GLU A 319 2.75 14.39 13.80
N LEU A 320 3.66 13.47 14.16
CA LEU A 320 3.84 13.03 15.55
C LEU A 320 4.85 13.90 16.30
N LEU A 321 5.81 14.47 15.59
CA LEU A 321 6.80 15.38 16.12
C LEU A 321 7.02 16.51 15.13
N LYS A 322 7.11 17.73 15.65
CA LYS A 322 7.44 18.90 14.84
C LYS A 322 8.87 18.76 14.32
N THR A 323 9.02 18.83 13.01
CA THR A 323 10.34 18.84 12.40
C THR A 323 10.96 20.22 12.62
N THR A 324 11.97 20.33 13.48
CA THR A 324 12.62 21.61 13.82
C THR A 324 13.72 22.03 12.83
N HIS A 325 14.21 21.09 12.02
CA HIS A 325 15.28 21.29 11.05
C HIS A 325 14.97 20.54 9.76
N ASP A 326 15.54 20.99 8.63
CA ASP A 326 15.52 20.23 7.40
C ASP A 326 16.10 18.82 7.64
N ASP A 327 15.51 17.78 7.04
CA ASP A 327 15.85 16.39 7.35
C ASP A 327 17.19 15.95 6.70
N GLY A 328 17.93 16.91 6.14
CA GLY A 328 19.21 16.77 5.45
C GLY A 328 19.11 15.99 4.15
N GLN A 329 17.92 15.54 3.77
CA GLN A 329 17.65 14.78 2.55
C GLN A 329 16.75 15.54 1.59
N ALA A 330 16.55 16.84 1.82
CA ALA A 330 16.04 17.74 0.81
C ALA A 330 16.91 17.63 -0.44
N GLU A 331 16.30 17.16 -1.51
CA GLU A 331 16.99 17.04 -2.78
C GLU A 331 17.18 18.44 -3.38
N PRO A 332 18.34 18.73 -4.00
CA PRO A 332 18.52 19.99 -4.69
C PRO A 332 17.45 20.15 -5.77
N PRO A 333 16.94 21.38 -5.99
CA PRO A 333 15.91 21.63 -7.00
C PRO A 333 16.41 21.16 -8.36
N SER A 334 15.55 20.42 -9.08
CA SER A 334 15.80 20.10 -10.49
C SER A 334 15.67 21.38 -11.30
N HIS A 335 16.79 21.84 -11.86
CA HIS A 335 16.87 23.04 -12.70
C HIS A 335 16.24 22.86 -14.08
#